data_AF-A0A1S3WJH5-F1
#
_entry.id   AF-A0A1S3WJH5-F1
#
_cell.length_a   1.000
_cell.length_b   1.000
_cell.length_c   1.000
_cell.angle_alpha   90.00
_cell.angle_beta   90.00
_cell.angle_gamma   90.00
#
_symmetry.space_group_name_H-M   'P 1'
#
loop_
_entity.id
_entity.type
_entity.pdbx_description
1 polymer ?
#
loop_
_entity_poly.entity_id
_entity_poly.type
_entity_poly.pdbx_seq_one_letter_code
_entity_poly.pdbx_strand_id
1 'polypeptide(L)'
;DIAFLEKLIKGDIEEGKLPLLLVANAGTAAVGHTDKIGRLKELCEKYDIWLHVEGVNLATLALGYVSSSVLAATKCDSMTLTPGPWLGLPAVPAVTLYKHDDPALTLIAGLTSNKPADKLRALPLWLALQYLGLDGIVERIKHACLLSQRLQESLKKVNHIKILVEDELSSPVVVFRFFQELPGSASDPSLKAVPSMAPPAVSQERNSCDALNRWLGEQLKQLVPAGGLTVMDLEVEGMCVRFSPLMTAAVLGTRGEDVDKLVACIESKLPVLTCTLQLREEFKQEVTATAGLLYVDDPNWPGIGVVRYEHATDNKNSLKLDPEGEKIHAGLLKKLNELESDLTFKMGPEYKSMKSCIYIGMASDEVDISELVETIAVTAREIEENSRLLENMTEVVRKGIQEAQVQLQKANEERLLEEGVLRQIPVVGSVLNWFSPVQASQKGRTFNLTAGSLESTEHTYVYKVQGSGVTPPPTPSGARTKLRLPGQKPFKKSLRGSDAMSETSSVSHTEDLEKEHPGGPEQDALEVNDPKASQEVKQIGALQNGAQHQEVEHPQVEELESLR
;
A
#
# COMPACT_ATOMS: atom_id res chain seq x y z
N ASP A 1 -17.19 -24.78 23.08
CA ASP A 1 -17.10 -25.38 24.43
C ASP A 1 -18.34 -26.24 24.66
N ILE A 2 -18.16 -27.54 24.96
CA ILE A 2 -19.28 -28.49 25.12
C ILE A 2 -20.04 -28.26 26.44
N ALA A 3 -19.33 -27.93 27.52
CA ALA A 3 -19.97 -27.75 28.83
C ALA A 3 -20.87 -26.51 28.83
N PHE A 4 -20.41 -25.44 28.17
CA PHE A 4 -21.20 -24.24 27.96
C PHE A 4 -22.44 -24.53 27.09
N LEU A 5 -22.29 -25.30 26.00
CA LEU A 5 -23.42 -25.70 25.15
C LEU A 5 -24.45 -26.53 25.92
N GLU A 6 -24.04 -27.50 26.74
CA GLU A 6 -24.97 -28.27 27.57
C GLU A 6 -25.74 -27.38 28.56
N LYS A 7 -25.09 -26.35 29.12
CA LYS A 7 -25.76 -25.38 29.99
C LYS A 7 -26.82 -24.58 29.24
N LEU A 8 -26.55 -24.16 28.00
CA LEU A 8 -27.51 -23.46 27.15
C LEU A 8 -28.73 -24.35 26.83
N ILE A 9 -28.48 -25.60 26.43
CA ILE A 9 -29.55 -26.58 26.15
C ILE A 9 -30.45 -26.77 27.38
N LYS A 10 -29.87 -26.92 28.57
CA LYS A 10 -30.65 -27.04 29.82
C LYS A 10 -31.48 -25.79 30.11
N GLY A 11 -30.88 -24.61 29.94
CA GLY A 11 -31.58 -23.34 30.12
C GLY A 11 -32.76 -23.18 29.16
N ASP A 12 -32.57 -23.53 27.88
CA ASP A 12 -33.65 -23.48 26.89
C ASP A 12 -34.80 -24.44 27.25
N ILE A 13 -34.48 -25.65 27.73
CA ILE A 13 -35.49 -26.62 28.21
C ILE A 13 -36.23 -26.08 29.44
N GLU A 14 -35.53 -25.47 30.39
CA GLU A 14 -36.12 -24.85 31.59
C GLU A 14 -37.05 -23.67 31.24
N GLU A 15 -36.74 -22.93 30.17
CA GLU A 15 -37.58 -21.87 29.60
C GLU A 15 -38.75 -22.41 28.75
N GLY A 16 -38.88 -23.74 28.61
CA GLY A 16 -39.95 -24.39 27.84
C GLY A 16 -39.74 -24.36 26.32
N LYS A 17 -38.52 -24.06 25.84
CA LYS A 17 -38.15 -24.18 24.43
C LYS A 17 -37.73 -25.61 24.10
N LEU A 18 -37.80 -25.96 22.83
CA LEU A 18 -37.38 -27.26 22.31
C LEU A 18 -36.12 -27.09 21.45
N PRO A 19 -34.93 -27.53 21.92
CA PRO A 19 -33.73 -27.61 21.09
C PRO A 19 -33.94 -28.64 19.98
N LEU A 20 -33.87 -28.22 18.72
CA LEU A 20 -34.21 -29.07 17.56
C LEU A 20 -32.99 -29.54 16.77
N LEU A 21 -32.05 -28.64 16.52
CA LEU A 21 -30.96 -28.83 15.57
C LEU A 21 -29.67 -28.26 16.15
N LEU A 22 -28.61 -29.05 16.09
CA LEU A 22 -27.23 -28.61 16.32
C LEU A 22 -26.47 -28.71 14.99
N VAL A 23 -25.87 -27.59 14.58
CA VAL A 23 -24.95 -27.54 13.43
C VAL A 23 -23.52 -27.50 13.95
N ALA A 24 -22.75 -28.54 13.66
CA ALA A 24 -21.35 -28.67 14.04
C ALA A 24 -20.41 -28.47 12.84
N ASN A 25 -19.25 -27.87 13.08
CA ASN A 25 -18.26 -27.61 12.05
C ASN A 25 -17.15 -28.66 12.04
N ALA A 26 -17.06 -29.44 10.97
CA ALA A 26 -15.91 -30.26 10.62
C ALA A 26 -14.95 -29.45 9.73
N GLY A 27 -14.29 -28.47 10.33
CA GLY A 27 -13.44 -27.50 9.63
C GLY A 27 -14.21 -26.26 9.23
N THR A 28 -14.18 -25.23 10.08
CA THR A 28 -14.80 -23.94 9.79
C THR A 28 -14.29 -23.36 8.47
N ALA A 29 -15.17 -22.69 7.73
CA ALA A 29 -14.82 -22.16 6.41
C ALA A 29 -13.66 -21.16 6.46
N ALA A 30 -13.43 -20.48 7.58
CA ALA A 30 -12.36 -19.50 7.73
C ALA A 30 -11.03 -20.12 8.16
N VAL A 31 -11.03 -20.86 9.27
CA VAL A 31 -9.79 -21.28 9.95
C VAL A 31 -9.57 -22.80 9.89
N GLY A 32 -10.55 -23.56 9.42
CA GLY A 32 -10.45 -25.03 9.38
C GLY A 32 -10.56 -25.68 10.74
N HIS A 33 -11.12 -25.00 11.75
CA HIS A 33 -11.31 -25.58 13.10
C HIS A 33 -12.38 -26.66 13.10
N THR A 34 -12.08 -27.81 13.70
CA THR A 34 -13.01 -28.93 13.87
C THR A 34 -13.57 -28.98 15.28
N ASP A 35 -14.89 -28.92 15.38
CA ASP A 35 -15.61 -29.17 16.62
C ASP A 35 -15.37 -30.61 17.12
N LYS A 36 -15.57 -30.83 18.41
CA LYS A 36 -15.49 -32.17 19.03
C LYS A 36 -16.73 -32.99 18.70
N ILE A 37 -16.93 -33.31 17.42
CA ILE A 37 -18.16 -33.91 16.85
C ILE A 37 -18.57 -35.18 17.60
N GLY A 38 -17.63 -36.04 17.98
CA GLY A 38 -17.94 -37.25 18.77
C GLY A 38 -18.65 -36.94 20.09
N ARG A 39 -18.21 -35.91 20.82
CA ARG A 39 -18.85 -35.46 22.07
C ARG A 39 -20.16 -34.72 21.82
N LEU A 40 -20.26 -33.99 20.71
CA LEU A 40 -21.51 -33.34 20.32
C LEU A 40 -22.57 -34.39 19.96
N LYS A 41 -22.20 -35.50 19.33
CA LYS A 41 -23.14 -36.61 19.06
C LYS A 41 -23.68 -37.24 20.34
N GLU A 42 -22.81 -37.53 21.33
CA GLU A 42 -23.24 -38.00 22.64
C GLU A 42 -24.27 -37.05 23.30
N LEU A 43 -24.06 -35.74 23.16
CA LEU A 43 -24.96 -34.72 23.69
C LEU A 43 -26.30 -34.68 22.93
N CYS A 44 -26.25 -34.72 21.60
CA CYS A 44 -27.42 -34.76 20.73
C CYS A 44 -28.29 -35.99 20.98
N GLU A 45 -27.69 -37.17 21.17
CA GLU A 45 -28.42 -38.40 21.52
C GLU A 45 -29.11 -38.30 22.89
N LYS A 46 -28.49 -37.61 23.86
CA LYS A 46 -29.05 -37.44 25.21
C LYS A 46 -30.30 -36.55 25.24
N TYR A 47 -30.35 -35.52 24.40
CA TYR A 47 -31.42 -34.52 24.38
C TYR A 47 -32.34 -34.63 23.14
N ASP A 48 -32.18 -35.69 22.34
CA ASP A 48 -32.93 -35.92 21.10
C ASP A 48 -32.86 -34.75 20.09
N ILE A 49 -31.65 -34.25 19.88
CA ILE A 49 -31.36 -33.12 18.99
C ILE A 49 -30.76 -33.64 17.69
N TRP A 50 -31.23 -33.13 16.55
CA TRP A 50 -30.65 -33.46 15.24
C TRP A 50 -29.22 -32.92 15.13
N LEU A 51 -28.24 -33.75 14.74
CA LEU A 51 -26.87 -33.30 14.49
C LEU A 51 -26.60 -33.16 12.98
N HIS A 52 -26.40 -31.93 12.52
CA HIS A 52 -25.89 -31.62 11.19
C HIS A 52 -24.40 -31.28 11.23
N VAL A 53 -23.62 -31.77 10.27
CA VAL A 53 -22.19 -31.48 10.17
C VAL A 53 -21.85 -30.83 8.83
N GLU A 54 -21.13 -29.71 8.86
CA GLU A 54 -20.62 -29.05 7.66
C GLU A 54 -19.15 -28.67 7.81
N GLY A 55 -18.43 -28.50 6.71
CA GLY A 55 -17.07 -27.96 6.77
C GLY A 55 -16.09 -28.52 5.73
N VAL A 56 -14.96 -27.84 5.62
CA VAL A 56 -13.93 -28.15 4.62
C VAL A 56 -13.13 -29.41 4.94
N ASN A 57 -13.01 -29.77 6.22
CA ASN A 57 -12.26 -30.96 6.63
C ASN A 57 -13.04 -32.24 6.31
N LEU A 58 -14.35 -32.17 5.99
CA LEU A 58 -15.12 -33.31 5.48
C LEU A 58 -14.53 -33.89 4.19
N ALA A 59 -13.81 -33.08 3.40
CA ALA A 59 -13.08 -33.58 2.23
C ALA A 59 -12.10 -34.70 2.60
N THR A 60 -11.51 -34.65 3.80
CA THR A 60 -10.54 -35.65 4.25
C THR A 60 -11.15 -37.04 4.45
N LEU A 61 -12.48 -37.16 4.53
CA LEU A 61 -13.17 -38.47 4.57
C LEU A 61 -12.93 -39.32 3.32
N ALA A 62 -12.56 -38.69 2.18
CA ALA A 62 -12.17 -39.40 0.98
C ALA A 62 -10.77 -40.04 1.08
N LEU A 63 -9.98 -39.70 2.10
CA LEU A 63 -8.62 -40.19 2.29
C LEU A 63 -8.59 -41.47 3.14
N GLY A 64 -7.53 -42.28 2.97
CA GLY A 64 -7.35 -43.50 3.75
C GLY A 64 -7.00 -43.29 5.24
N TYR A 65 -6.59 -42.08 5.62
CA TYR A 65 -6.31 -41.69 7.00
C TYR A 65 -7.11 -40.43 7.34
N VAL A 66 -7.96 -40.52 8.36
CA VAL A 66 -8.88 -39.45 8.79
C VAL A 66 -8.71 -39.24 10.29
N SER A 67 -8.72 -37.98 10.73
CA SER A 67 -8.71 -37.67 12.16
C SER A 67 -9.95 -38.24 12.85
N SER A 68 -9.82 -38.66 14.11
CA SER A 68 -10.93 -39.24 14.87
C SER A 68 -12.11 -38.28 15.03
N SER A 69 -11.83 -36.96 15.13
CA SER A 69 -12.84 -35.91 15.17
C SER A 69 -13.68 -35.83 13.90
N VAL A 70 -13.04 -35.87 12.72
CA VAL A 70 -13.75 -35.82 11.44
C VAL A 70 -14.43 -37.16 11.14
N LEU A 71 -13.82 -38.29 11.49
CA LEU A 71 -14.43 -39.61 11.33
C LEU A 71 -15.75 -39.73 12.10
N ALA A 72 -15.87 -39.05 13.24
CA ALA A 72 -17.12 -39.00 14.01
C ALA A 72 -18.29 -38.36 13.22
N ALA A 73 -18.02 -37.55 12.20
CA ALA A 73 -19.05 -37.01 11.31
C ALA A 73 -19.82 -38.12 10.57
N THR A 74 -19.23 -39.30 10.34
CA THR A 74 -19.95 -40.42 9.70
C THR A 74 -21.12 -40.95 10.54
N LYS A 75 -21.18 -40.60 11.83
CA LYS A 75 -22.24 -40.99 12.76
C LYS A 75 -23.32 -39.91 12.95
N CYS A 76 -23.22 -38.76 12.27
CA CYS A 76 -24.22 -37.69 12.38
C CYS A 76 -25.49 -38.02 11.58
N ASP A 77 -26.54 -37.22 11.81
CA ASP A 77 -27.86 -37.42 11.21
C ASP A 77 -27.90 -36.82 9.78
N SER A 78 -27.18 -35.73 9.54
CA SER A 78 -26.90 -35.22 8.20
C SER A 78 -25.57 -34.48 8.08
N MET A 79 -25.02 -34.39 6.87
CA MET A 79 -23.83 -33.61 6.56
C MET A 79 -23.92 -32.90 5.22
N THR A 80 -23.30 -31.73 5.09
CA THR A 80 -23.22 -30.99 3.82
C THR A 80 -21.78 -31.00 3.28
N LEU A 81 -21.62 -31.54 2.08
CA LEU A 81 -20.37 -31.62 1.34
C LEU A 81 -20.33 -30.56 0.25
N THR A 82 -19.17 -29.94 0.02
CA THR A 82 -18.99 -28.91 -1.01
C THR A 82 -17.96 -29.36 -2.05
N PRO A 83 -18.30 -30.33 -2.93
CA PRO A 83 -17.34 -30.89 -3.89
C PRO A 83 -16.86 -29.87 -4.93
N GLY A 84 -17.63 -28.81 -5.20
CA GLY A 84 -17.22 -27.74 -6.10
C GLY A 84 -15.90 -27.10 -5.69
N PRO A 85 -15.82 -26.47 -4.50
CA PRO A 85 -14.56 -25.99 -3.95
C PRO A 85 -13.45 -27.03 -3.90
N TRP A 86 -13.76 -28.29 -3.52
CA TRP A 86 -12.74 -29.34 -3.36
C TRP A 86 -12.07 -29.75 -4.67
N LEU A 87 -12.81 -29.67 -5.78
CA LEU A 87 -12.37 -30.08 -7.10
C LEU A 87 -12.00 -28.90 -8.00
N GLY A 88 -12.16 -27.66 -7.53
CA GLY A 88 -11.95 -26.45 -8.31
C GLY A 88 -13.03 -26.20 -9.37
N LEU A 89 -14.27 -26.61 -9.09
CA LEU A 89 -15.40 -26.55 -10.03
C LEU A 89 -16.47 -25.55 -9.55
N PRO A 90 -16.60 -24.36 -10.16
CA PRO A 90 -17.51 -23.32 -9.68
C PRO A 90 -18.99 -23.65 -9.88
N ALA A 91 -19.34 -24.51 -10.85
CA ALA A 91 -20.72 -24.82 -11.21
C ALA A 91 -21.31 -26.02 -10.46
N VAL A 92 -20.59 -26.58 -9.49
CA VAL A 92 -21.03 -27.77 -8.74
C VAL A 92 -21.76 -27.35 -7.46
N PRO A 93 -23.01 -27.80 -7.25
CA PRO A 93 -23.76 -27.49 -6.03
C PRO A 93 -23.19 -28.21 -4.80
N ALA A 94 -23.55 -27.72 -3.61
CA ALA A 94 -23.36 -28.46 -2.38
C ALA A 94 -24.25 -29.72 -2.37
N VAL A 95 -23.78 -30.77 -1.69
CA VAL A 95 -24.44 -32.07 -1.58
C VAL A 95 -24.72 -32.33 -0.12
N THR A 96 -26.00 -32.34 0.27
CA THR A 96 -26.41 -32.71 1.62
C THR A 96 -26.76 -34.20 1.66
N LEU A 97 -26.05 -34.94 2.50
CA LEU A 97 -26.33 -36.33 2.83
C LEU A 97 -27.10 -36.37 4.15
N TYR A 98 -28.10 -37.23 4.27
CA TYR A 98 -28.86 -37.44 5.50
C TYR A 98 -29.14 -38.92 5.67
N LYS A 99 -29.22 -39.35 6.93
CA LYS A 99 -29.56 -40.71 7.31
C LYS A 99 -31.03 -40.73 7.70
N HIS A 100 -31.88 -41.31 6.85
CA HIS A 100 -33.28 -41.50 7.19
C HIS A 100 -33.77 -42.84 6.62
N ASP A 101 -34.30 -43.69 7.50
CA ASP A 101 -34.72 -45.05 7.14
C ASP A 101 -36.06 -45.06 6.39
N ASP A 102 -36.90 -44.03 6.60
CA ASP A 102 -38.21 -43.92 5.94
C ASP A 102 -38.17 -42.93 4.74
N PRO A 103 -38.34 -43.41 3.50
CA PRO A 103 -38.42 -42.56 2.32
C PRO A 103 -39.70 -41.70 2.28
N ALA A 104 -40.77 -42.08 2.99
CA ALA A 104 -42.01 -41.30 3.02
C ALA A 104 -41.82 -39.97 3.76
N LEU A 105 -41.10 -39.99 4.88
CA LEU A 105 -40.76 -38.78 5.64
C LEU A 105 -39.87 -37.84 4.83
N THR A 106 -38.93 -38.38 4.05
CA THR A 106 -38.11 -37.61 3.12
C THR A 106 -38.94 -36.90 2.04
N LEU A 107 -39.94 -37.60 1.50
CA LEU A 107 -40.88 -37.06 0.52
C LEU A 107 -41.75 -35.95 1.11
N ILE A 108 -42.29 -36.16 2.32
CA ILE A 108 -43.08 -35.17 3.05
C ILE A 108 -42.26 -33.92 3.39
N ALA A 109 -40.99 -34.11 3.76
CA ALA A 109 -40.05 -33.02 4.03
C ALA A 109 -39.66 -32.23 2.76
N GLY A 110 -40.10 -32.66 1.57
CA GLY A 110 -39.81 -31.98 0.31
C GLY A 110 -38.35 -32.11 -0.16
N LEU A 111 -37.58 -33.03 0.42
CA LEU A 111 -36.16 -33.23 0.12
C LEU A 111 -35.94 -33.94 -1.23
N THR A 112 -36.98 -34.59 -1.77
CA THR A 112 -36.99 -35.16 -3.11
C THR A 112 -37.65 -34.19 -4.09
N SER A 113 -36.86 -33.31 -4.72
CA SER A 113 -37.38 -32.49 -5.82
C SER A 113 -37.38 -33.27 -7.13
N ASN A 114 -38.54 -33.29 -7.80
CA ASN A 114 -38.71 -33.90 -9.13
C ASN A 114 -38.57 -32.90 -10.28
N LYS A 115 -38.21 -31.65 -10.00
CA LYS A 115 -38.07 -30.63 -11.05
C LYS A 115 -36.89 -30.98 -11.97
N PRO A 116 -37.06 -30.92 -13.30
CA PRO A 116 -35.98 -31.25 -14.25
C PRO A 116 -34.76 -30.34 -14.08
N ALA A 117 -34.97 -29.06 -13.73
CA ALA A 117 -33.89 -28.12 -13.41
C ALA A 117 -32.99 -28.61 -12.27
N ASP A 118 -33.57 -29.24 -11.23
CA ASP A 118 -32.82 -29.72 -10.07
C ASP A 118 -32.00 -30.97 -10.42
N LYS A 119 -32.52 -31.82 -11.32
CA LYS A 119 -31.79 -32.98 -11.86
C LYS A 119 -30.60 -32.55 -12.72
N LEU A 120 -30.74 -31.48 -13.51
CA LEU A 120 -29.65 -30.95 -14.32
C LEU A 120 -28.51 -30.35 -13.48
N ARG A 121 -28.78 -29.93 -12.23
CA ARG A 121 -27.72 -29.45 -11.31
C ARG A 121 -26.74 -30.56 -10.89
N ALA A 122 -27.12 -31.83 -11.00
CA ALA A 122 -26.23 -32.95 -10.72
C ALA A 122 -25.24 -33.22 -11.87
N LEU A 123 -25.51 -32.72 -13.09
CA LEU A 123 -24.72 -33.02 -14.28
C LEU A 123 -23.25 -32.56 -14.17
N PRO A 124 -22.92 -31.34 -13.68
CA PRO A 124 -21.52 -30.93 -13.52
C PRO A 124 -20.76 -31.83 -12.54
N LEU A 125 -21.40 -32.22 -11.43
CA LEU A 125 -20.82 -33.14 -10.47
C LEU A 125 -20.61 -34.52 -11.10
N TRP A 126 -21.63 -35.06 -11.78
CA TRP A 126 -21.55 -36.36 -12.43
C TRP A 126 -20.42 -36.39 -13.48
N LEU A 127 -20.32 -35.37 -14.35
CA LEU A 127 -19.23 -35.26 -15.32
C LEU A 127 -17.86 -35.20 -14.64
N ALA A 128 -17.73 -34.47 -13.54
CA ALA A 128 -16.49 -34.38 -12.79
C ALA A 128 -16.08 -35.73 -12.18
N LEU A 129 -17.04 -36.46 -11.60
CA LEU A 129 -16.82 -37.81 -11.07
C LEU A 129 -16.40 -38.80 -12.18
N GLN A 130 -17.01 -38.71 -13.37
CA GLN A 130 -16.64 -39.55 -14.52
C GLN A 130 -15.26 -39.20 -15.08
N TYR A 131 -14.92 -37.91 -15.15
CA TYR A 131 -13.66 -37.46 -15.72
C TYR A 131 -12.46 -37.71 -14.80
N LEU A 132 -12.59 -37.39 -13.50
CA LEU A 132 -11.52 -37.56 -12.53
C LEU A 132 -11.42 -38.99 -12.00
N GLY A 133 -12.53 -39.74 -11.98
CA GLY A 133 -12.62 -41.01 -11.27
C GLY A 133 -12.45 -40.85 -9.76
N LEU A 134 -12.52 -41.98 -9.05
CA LEU A 134 -12.27 -42.00 -7.60
C LEU A 134 -10.82 -41.61 -7.29
N ASP A 135 -9.86 -42.22 -7.98
CA ASP A 135 -8.43 -42.02 -7.74
C ASP A 135 -8.02 -40.56 -7.94
N GLY A 136 -8.51 -39.90 -9.00
CA GLY A 136 -8.20 -38.49 -9.25
C GLY A 136 -8.77 -37.53 -8.20
N ILE A 137 -9.93 -37.85 -7.61
CA ILE A 137 -10.50 -37.07 -6.50
C ILE A 137 -9.66 -37.24 -5.24
N VAL A 138 -9.33 -38.49 -4.90
CA VAL A 138 -8.50 -38.80 -3.73
C VAL A 138 -7.13 -38.16 -3.87
N GLU A 139 -6.49 -38.23 -5.04
CA GLU A 139 -5.20 -37.59 -5.30
C GLU A 139 -5.27 -36.07 -5.15
N ARG A 140 -6.33 -35.40 -5.64
CA ARG A 140 -6.47 -33.94 -5.48
C ARG A 140 -6.59 -33.52 -4.03
N ILE A 141 -7.45 -34.20 -3.27
CA ILE A 141 -7.65 -33.91 -1.84
C ILE A 141 -6.36 -34.22 -1.07
N LYS A 142 -5.72 -35.35 -1.36
CA LYS A 142 -4.45 -35.75 -0.75
C LYS A 142 -3.36 -34.72 -1.04
N HIS A 143 -3.25 -34.26 -2.28
CA HIS A 143 -2.29 -33.25 -2.69
C HIS A 143 -2.51 -31.93 -1.92
N ALA A 144 -3.76 -31.45 -1.80
CA ALA A 144 -4.07 -30.26 -1.01
C ALA A 144 -3.71 -30.40 0.48
N CYS A 145 -3.96 -31.57 1.08
CA CYS A 145 -3.56 -31.84 2.47
C CYS A 145 -2.03 -31.86 2.63
N LEU A 146 -1.31 -32.48 1.69
CA LEU A 146 0.17 -32.50 1.70
C LEU A 146 0.77 -31.09 1.57
N LEU A 147 0.22 -30.23 0.72
CA LEU A 147 0.66 -28.84 0.62
C LEU A 147 0.44 -28.07 1.92
N SER A 148 -0.72 -28.28 2.57
CA SER A 148 -1.05 -27.65 3.85
C SER A 148 -0.10 -28.11 4.96
N GLN A 149 0.11 -29.43 5.07
CA GLN A 149 1.05 -30.01 6.02
C GLN A 149 2.47 -29.48 5.81
N ARG A 150 2.94 -29.43 4.55
CA ARG A 150 4.27 -28.89 4.22
C ARG A 150 4.43 -27.44 4.67
N LEU A 151 3.43 -26.59 4.40
CA LEU A 151 3.45 -25.21 4.86
C LEU A 151 3.46 -25.14 6.39
N GLN A 152 2.58 -25.89 7.06
CA GLN A 152 2.47 -25.87 8.52
C GLN A 152 3.77 -26.32 9.21
N GLU A 153 4.40 -27.41 8.75
CA GLU A 153 5.67 -27.90 9.28
C GLU A 153 6.83 -26.92 9.07
N SER A 154 6.80 -26.18 7.96
CA SER A 154 7.80 -25.17 7.65
C SER A 154 7.59 -23.92 8.52
N LEU A 155 6.35 -23.42 8.63
CA LEU A 155 6.01 -22.28 9.47
C LEU A 155 6.25 -22.52 10.96
N LYS A 156 6.10 -23.76 11.45
CA LYS A 156 6.46 -24.12 12.84
C LYS A 156 7.93 -23.87 13.18
N LYS A 157 8.82 -23.83 12.19
CA LYS A 157 10.26 -23.53 12.37
C LYS A 157 10.57 -22.04 12.30
N VAL A 158 9.62 -21.24 11.83
CA VAL A 158 9.79 -19.82 11.58
C VAL A 158 9.36 -19.05 12.83
N ASN A 159 10.32 -18.32 13.43
CA ASN A 159 10.04 -17.46 14.58
C ASN A 159 9.10 -16.31 14.20
N HIS A 160 8.34 -15.79 15.16
CA HIS A 160 7.40 -14.65 14.96
C HIS A 160 6.21 -14.92 14.03
N ILE A 161 5.98 -16.16 13.63
CA ILE A 161 4.74 -16.59 12.96
C ILE A 161 3.95 -17.50 13.90
N LYS A 162 2.70 -17.16 14.14
CA LYS A 162 1.75 -17.98 14.91
C LYS A 162 0.77 -18.64 13.96
N ILE A 163 0.58 -19.93 14.11
CA ILE A 163 -0.45 -20.70 13.40
C ILE A 163 -1.68 -20.78 14.32
N LEU A 164 -2.87 -20.48 13.80
CA LEU A 164 -4.08 -20.40 14.65
C LEU A 164 -4.59 -21.78 15.07
N VAL A 165 -4.47 -22.79 14.21
CA VAL A 165 -4.93 -24.16 14.45
C VAL A 165 -3.75 -25.11 14.28
N GLU A 166 -3.06 -25.42 15.38
CA GLU A 166 -1.84 -26.24 15.38
C GLU A 166 -2.10 -27.75 15.49
N ASP A 167 -3.24 -28.13 16.06
CA ASP A 167 -3.57 -29.52 16.44
C ASP A 167 -4.15 -30.35 15.29
N GLU A 168 -4.49 -29.75 14.16
CA GLU A 168 -5.12 -30.42 13.02
C GLU A 168 -4.15 -30.53 11.82
N LEU A 169 -3.12 -31.38 11.96
CA LEU A 169 -2.09 -31.62 10.92
C LEU A 169 -2.66 -32.09 9.56
N SER A 170 -3.88 -32.63 9.54
CA SER A 170 -4.55 -33.10 8.33
C SER A 170 -5.52 -32.08 7.72
N SER A 171 -5.67 -30.89 8.32
CA SER A 171 -6.58 -29.89 7.75
C SER A 171 -5.97 -29.34 6.45
N PRO A 172 -6.76 -29.23 5.36
CA PRO A 172 -6.31 -28.62 4.13
C PRO A 172 -6.40 -27.08 4.15
N VAL A 173 -6.46 -26.48 5.35
CA VAL A 173 -6.46 -25.04 5.58
C VAL A 173 -5.40 -24.71 6.62
N VAL A 174 -4.55 -23.73 6.31
CA VAL A 174 -3.56 -23.19 7.23
C VAL A 174 -3.81 -21.70 7.36
N VAL A 175 -4.02 -21.22 8.58
CA VAL A 175 -4.13 -19.80 8.88
C VAL A 175 -3.01 -19.40 9.82
N PHE A 176 -2.27 -18.37 9.43
CA PHE A 176 -1.12 -17.88 10.17
C PHE A 176 -1.10 -16.36 10.21
N ARG A 177 -0.40 -15.82 11.20
CA ARG A 177 -0.17 -14.39 11.34
C ARG A 177 1.22 -14.11 11.90
N PHE A 178 1.81 -12.99 11.50
CA PHE A 178 2.93 -12.38 12.19
C PHE A 178 2.50 -11.92 13.58
N PHE A 179 3.34 -12.22 14.56
CA PHE A 179 3.20 -11.77 15.94
C PHE A 179 4.58 -11.49 16.54
N GLN A 180 4.63 -10.49 17.41
CA GLN A 180 5.81 -10.23 18.22
C GLN A 180 5.34 -9.74 19.59
N GLU A 181 5.73 -10.46 20.65
CA GLU A 181 5.51 -10.00 22.01
C GLU A 181 6.51 -8.89 22.33
N LEU A 182 6.01 -7.68 22.57
CA LEU A 182 6.82 -6.60 23.09
C LEU A 182 7.18 -6.91 24.56
N PRO A 183 8.44 -6.69 24.98
CA PRO A 183 8.86 -6.86 26.36
C PRO A 183 8.10 -5.87 27.26
N GLY A 184 6.98 -6.32 27.82
CA GLY A 184 6.03 -5.53 28.61
C GLY A 184 4.61 -6.11 28.65
N SER A 185 4.24 -6.93 27.66
CA SER A 185 2.90 -7.52 27.49
C SER A 185 2.79 -8.96 28.00
N ALA A 186 3.61 -9.36 28.98
CA ALA A 186 3.50 -10.68 29.62
C ALA A 186 2.22 -10.76 30.49
N SER A 187 1.07 -10.89 29.83
CA SER A 187 -0.14 -11.33 30.50
C SER A 187 -0.04 -12.83 30.74
N ASP A 188 0.05 -13.17 32.03
CA ASP A 188 -0.10 -14.47 32.65
C ASP A 188 -0.96 -15.48 31.82
N PRO A 189 -0.46 -16.68 31.49
CA PRO A 189 -1.16 -17.67 30.64
C PRO A 189 -2.41 -18.29 31.29
N SER A 190 -2.93 -17.73 32.38
CA SER A 190 -4.06 -18.26 33.15
C SER A 190 -5.42 -17.57 32.90
N LEU A 191 -5.49 -16.48 32.13
CA LEU A 191 -6.77 -15.80 31.86
C LEU A 191 -7.51 -16.38 30.65
N LYS A 192 -8.18 -17.51 30.87
CA LYS A 192 -9.29 -17.95 30.00
C LYS A 192 -10.41 -16.93 30.04
N ALA A 193 -10.62 -16.27 28.89
CA ALA A 193 -11.84 -15.68 28.37
C ALA A 193 -12.98 -15.37 29.37
N VAL A 194 -13.13 -14.09 29.68
CA VAL A 194 -14.45 -13.45 29.82
C VAL A 194 -14.54 -12.39 28.72
N PRO A 195 -15.58 -12.39 27.86
CA PRO A 195 -15.73 -11.36 26.84
C PRO A 195 -16.35 -10.12 27.50
N SER A 196 -15.52 -9.27 28.09
CA SER A 196 -15.92 -7.93 28.49
C SER A 196 -14.70 -7.01 28.59
N MET A 197 -14.63 -6.07 27.64
CA MET A 197 -13.64 -4.98 27.54
C MET A 197 -12.18 -5.40 27.72
N ALA A 198 -11.50 -5.70 26.62
CA ALA A 198 -10.05 -5.70 26.58
C ALA A 198 -9.53 -4.28 26.95
N PRO A 199 -8.43 -4.16 27.73
CA PRO A 199 -7.83 -2.86 28.04
C PRO A 199 -7.32 -2.18 26.75
N PRO A 200 -7.30 -0.84 26.71
CA PRO A 200 -6.98 -0.06 25.50
C PRO A 200 -5.59 -0.37 24.90
N ALA A 201 -4.62 -0.81 25.73
CA ALA A 201 -3.29 -1.21 25.28
C ALA A 201 -3.31 -2.49 24.42
N VAL A 202 -4.12 -3.49 24.78
CA VAL A 202 -4.23 -4.77 24.05
C VAL A 202 -4.90 -4.55 22.69
N SER A 203 -5.85 -3.61 22.59
CA SER A 203 -6.44 -3.23 21.31
C SER A 203 -5.46 -2.50 20.37
N GLN A 204 -4.53 -1.70 20.90
CA GLN A 204 -3.60 -0.92 20.07
C GLN A 204 -2.44 -1.76 19.53
N GLU A 205 -1.93 -2.71 20.33
CA GLU A 205 -0.93 -3.71 19.89
C GLU A 205 -1.51 -4.65 18.82
N ARG A 206 -2.77 -5.09 19.01
CA ARG A 206 -3.49 -5.91 18.03
C ARG A 206 -3.62 -5.21 16.69
N ASN A 207 -4.07 -3.96 16.70
CA ASN A 207 -4.24 -3.17 15.48
C ASN A 207 -2.93 -2.92 14.73
N SER A 208 -1.81 -2.74 15.44
CA SER A 208 -0.50 -2.51 14.82
C SER A 208 0.01 -3.72 14.04
N CYS A 209 -0.18 -4.92 14.60
CA CYS A 209 0.14 -6.17 13.91
C CYS A 209 -0.81 -6.45 12.73
N ASP A 210 -2.06 -5.99 12.80
CA ASP A 210 -3.06 -6.22 11.76
C ASP A 210 -2.70 -5.54 10.43
N ALA A 211 -2.20 -4.29 10.48
CA ALA A 211 -1.71 -3.61 9.29
C ALA A 211 -0.49 -4.31 8.68
N LEU A 212 0.45 -4.77 9.52
CA LEU A 212 1.62 -5.53 9.10
C LEU A 212 1.23 -6.87 8.47
N ASN A 213 0.26 -7.58 9.06
CA ASN A 213 -0.27 -8.84 8.52
C ASN A 213 -1.00 -8.64 7.18
N ARG A 214 -1.73 -7.53 7.03
CA ARG A 214 -2.35 -7.14 5.75
C ARG A 214 -1.28 -6.94 4.68
N TRP A 215 -0.26 -6.14 5.00
CA TRP A 215 0.84 -5.86 4.09
C TRP A 215 1.60 -7.14 3.74
N LEU A 216 1.93 -7.99 4.71
CA LEU A 216 2.58 -9.28 4.48
C LEU A 216 1.75 -10.13 3.53
N GLY A 217 0.45 -10.30 3.79
CA GLY A 217 -0.44 -11.08 2.94
C GLY A 217 -0.52 -10.56 1.50
N GLU A 218 -0.57 -9.24 1.30
CA GLU A 218 -0.55 -8.62 -0.03
C GLU A 218 0.79 -8.81 -0.75
N GLN A 219 1.91 -8.67 -0.05
CA GLN A 219 3.24 -8.93 -0.61
C GLN A 219 3.40 -10.39 -1.03
N LEU A 220 2.99 -11.34 -0.19
CA LEU A 220 3.08 -12.76 -0.50
C LEU A 220 2.19 -13.14 -1.69
N LYS A 221 1.00 -12.55 -1.82
CA LYS A 221 0.14 -12.73 -3.00
C LYS A 221 0.80 -12.27 -4.30
N GLN A 222 1.53 -11.15 -4.26
CA GLN A 222 2.23 -10.62 -5.43
C GLN A 222 3.46 -11.45 -5.79
N LEU A 223 4.22 -11.89 -4.79
CA LEU A 223 5.46 -12.66 -4.99
C LEU A 223 5.20 -14.13 -5.37
N VAL A 224 4.16 -14.74 -4.81
CA VAL A 224 3.79 -16.13 -5.08
C VAL A 224 2.29 -16.24 -5.42
N PRO A 225 1.85 -15.80 -6.62
CA PRO A 225 0.45 -15.86 -7.02
C PRO A 225 -0.11 -17.29 -7.03
N ALA A 226 0.74 -18.27 -7.38
CA ALA A 226 0.40 -19.68 -7.38
C ALA A 226 0.07 -20.23 -5.97
N GLY A 227 0.46 -19.54 -4.90
CA GLY A 227 0.15 -19.93 -3.52
C GLY A 227 -1.32 -19.76 -3.14
N GLY A 228 -2.12 -19.02 -3.91
CA GLY A 228 -3.56 -18.90 -3.66
C GLY A 228 -3.91 -18.39 -2.26
N LEU A 229 -3.10 -17.47 -1.73
CA LEU A 229 -3.30 -16.91 -0.40
C LEU A 229 -4.50 -15.97 -0.37
N THR A 230 -5.17 -15.91 0.77
CA THR A 230 -6.24 -14.94 1.06
C THR A 230 -5.91 -14.22 2.35
N VAL A 231 -6.08 -12.91 2.39
CA VAL A 231 -5.93 -12.14 3.63
C VAL A 231 -7.34 -11.94 4.18
N MET A 232 -7.54 -12.21 5.46
CA MET A 232 -8.85 -12.16 6.10
C MET A 232 -8.78 -11.53 7.48
N ASP A 233 -9.88 -10.93 7.91
CA ASP A 233 -10.05 -10.34 9.24
C ASP A 233 -10.91 -11.27 10.09
N LEU A 234 -10.38 -11.72 11.23
CA LEU A 234 -11.05 -12.59 12.18
C LEU A 234 -11.42 -11.79 13.42
N GLU A 235 -12.68 -11.87 13.86
CA GLU A 235 -13.20 -11.07 14.99
C GLU A 235 -12.36 -11.17 16.28
N VAL A 236 -11.79 -12.35 16.55
CA VAL A 236 -11.01 -12.62 17.77
C VAL A 236 -9.50 -12.52 17.57
N GLU A 237 -8.99 -12.86 16.38
CA GLU A 237 -7.53 -12.95 16.12
C GLU A 237 -6.96 -11.77 15.32
N GLY A 238 -7.81 -10.98 14.66
CA GLY A 238 -7.41 -9.86 13.79
C GLY A 238 -7.05 -10.30 12.37
N MET A 239 -6.19 -9.53 11.71
CA MET A 239 -5.80 -9.77 10.32
C MET A 239 -4.86 -10.96 10.21
N CYS A 240 -5.26 -11.96 9.42
CA CYS A 240 -4.53 -13.19 9.21
C CYS A 240 -4.36 -13.53 7.73
N VAL A 241 -3.36 -14.36 7.43
CA VAL A 241 -3.14 -14.92 6.09
C VAL A 241 -3.62 -16.37 6.09
N ARG A 242 -4.51 -16.68 5.14
CA ARG A 242 -5.07 -18.01 4.93
C ARG A 242 -4.51 -18.63 3.66
N PHE A 243 -4.05 -19.86 3.80
CA PHE A 243 -3.68 -20.77 2.74
C PHE A 243 -4.68 -21.93 2.71
N SER A 244 -5.39 -22.10 1.58
CA SER A 244 -6.47 -23.09 1.44
C SER A 244 -6.34 -23.82 0.11
N PRO A 245 -5.30 -24.66 -0.07
CA PRO A 245 -5.00 -25.33 -1.34
C PRO A 245 -6.15 -26.21 -1.84
N LEU A 246 -7.03 -26.68 -0.95
CA LEU A 246 -8.24 -27.41 -1.36
C LEU A 246 -9.11 -26.60 -2.33
N MET A 247 -9.16 -25.28 -2.16
CA MET A 247 -9.97 -24.38 -2.98
C MET A 247 -9.20 -23.78 -4.15
N THR A 248 -7.87 -23.66 -4.03
CA THR A 248 -7.05 -22.86 -4.95
C THR A 248 -6.09 -23.70 -5.80
N ALA A 249 -5.58 -24.82 -5.30
CA ALA A 249 -4.51 -25.56 -5.97
C ALA A 249 -4.94 -26.16 -7.30
N ALA A 250 -6.19 -26.61 -7.43
CA ALA A 250 -6.70 -27.16 -8.69
C ALA A 250 -6.76 -26.11 -9.81
N VAL A 251 -7.03 -24.85 -9.46
CA VAL A 251 -7.17 -23.73 -10.42
C VAL A 251 -5.82 -23.09 -10.72
N LEU A 252 -4.98 -22.90 -9.70
CA LEU A 252 -3.70 -22.22 -9.81
C LEU A 252 -2.53 -23.15 -10.17
N GLY A 253 -2.73 -24.46 -10.11
CA GLY A 253 -1.69 -25.45 -10.34
C GLY A 253 -0.59 -25.43 -9.28
N THR A 254 -0.92 -25.03 -8.04
CA THR A 254 0.03 -24.89 -6.92
C THR A 254 0.81 -26.18 -6.69
N ARG A 255 2.14 -26.11 -6.57
CA ARG A 255 3.01 -27.25 -6.29
C ARG A 255 3.74 -27.09 -4.96
N GLY A 256 4.40 -28.15 -4.52
CA GLY A 256 5.25 -28.12 -3.32
C GLY A 256 6.36 -27.07 -3.40
N GLU A 257 6.92 -26.85 -4.59
CA GLU A 257 7.93 -25.80 -4.84
C GLU A 257 7.39 -24.39 -4.58
N ASP A 258 6.11 -24.15 -4.85
CA ASP A 258 5.49 -22.84 -4.61
C ASP A 258 5.28 -22.61 -3.11
N VAL A 259 5.02 -23.69 -2.36
CA VAL A 259 4.98 -23.64 -0.88
C VAL A 259 6.36 -23.33 -0.32
N ASP A 260 7.43 -23.93 -0.85
CA ASP A 260 8.80 -23.62 -0.41
C ASP A 260 9.18 -22.17 -0.72
N LYS A 261 8.86 -21.69 -1.93
CA LYS A 261 9.05 -20.28 -2.30
C LYS A 261 8.27 -19.35 -1.38
N LEU A 262 7.04 -19.73 -1.03
CA LEU A 262 6.21 -18.97 -0.11
C LEU A 262 6.89 -18.83 1.27
N VAL A 263 7.39 -19.93 1.82
CA VAL A 263 8.12 -19.92 3.10
C VAL A 263 9.37 -19.05 3.02
N ALA A 264 10.16 -19.20 1.95
CA ALA A 264 11.36 -18.37 1.74
C ALA A 264 11.02 -16.87 1.62
N CYS A 265 9.90 -16.52 0.98
CA CYS A 265 9.40 -15.14 0.94
C CYS A 265 8.98 -14.64 2.33
N ILE A 266 8.32 -15.46 3.14
CA ILE A 266 7.96 -15.11 4.52
C ILE A 266 9.23 -14.80 5.33
N GLU A 267 10.20 -15.73 5.32
CA GLU A 267 11.48 -15.58 6.02
C GLU A 267 12.24 -14.33 5.56
N SER A 268 12.26 -14.04 4.26
CA SER A 268 12.89 -12.83 3.71
C SER A 268 12.23 -11.53 4.18
N LYS A 269 10.93 -11.53 4.47
CA LYS A 269 10.18 -10.33 4.89
C LYS A 269 10.11 -10.15 6.41
N LEU A 270 10.34 -11.21 7.19
CA LEU A 270 10.29 -11.17 8.65
C LEU A 270 11.23 -10.14 9.29
N PRO A 271 12.50 -9.99 8.85
CA PRO A 271 13.36 -8.94 9.39
C PRO A 271 12.71 -7.56 9.25
N VAL A 272 12.26 -7.20 8.04
CA VAL A 272 11.62 -5.91 7.77
C VAL A 272 10.38 -5.67 8.66
N LEU A 273 9.54 -6.69 8.87
CA LEU A 273 8.39 -6.59 9.78
C LEU A 273 8.81 -6.32 11.23
N THR A 274 9.81 -7.06 11.70
CA THR A 274 10.33 -7.00 13.08
C THR A 274 11.00 -5.65 13.34
N CYS A 275 11.88 -5.21 12.43
CA CYS A 275 12.53 -3.90 12.49
C CYS A 275 11.49 -2.79 12.48
N THR A 276 10.55 -2.83 11.52
CA THR A 276 9.52 -1.78 11.39
C THR A 276 8.72 -1.66 12.68
N LEU A 277 8.31 -2.78 13.31
CA LEU A 277 7.55 -2.75 14.57
C LEU A 277 8.35 -2.11 15.72
N GLN A 278 9.64 -2.46 15.86
CA GLN A 278 10.52 -1.87 16.88
C GLN A 278 10.72 -0.37 16.67
N LEU A 279 10.96 0.03 15.40
CA LEU A 279 11.20 1.40 14.98
C LEU A 279 9.98 2.30 15.13
N ARG A 280 8.74 1.76 15.20
CA ARG A 280 7.53 2.58 15.37
C ARG A 280 7.52 3.39 16.66
N GLU A 281 7.89 2.76 17.77
CA GLU A 281 7.83 3.40 19.08
C GLU A 281 8.95 4.44 19.23
N GLU A 282 10.15 4.11 18.74
CA GLU A 282 11.27 5.06 18.68
C GLU A 282 10.92 6.27 17.78
N PHE A 283 10.29 6.03 16.61
CA PHE A 283 9.85 7.09 15.71
C PHE A 283 8.78 7.99 16.35
N LYS A 284 7.80 7.40 17.03
CA LYS A 284 6.77 8.14 17.74
C LYS A 284 7.36 9.05 18.82
N GLN A 285 8.33 8.56 19.59
CA GLN A 285 9.02 9.34 20.62
C GLN A 285 9.81 10.50 20.00
N GLU A 286 10.57 10.24 18.95
CA GLU A 286 11.41 11.24 18.29
C GLU A 286 10.59 12.34 17.60
N VAL A 287 9.50 11.98 16.92
CA VAL A 287 8.58 12.95 16.32
C VAL A 287 7.92 13.83 17.38
N THR A 288 7.52 13.24 18.51
CA THR A 288 6.90 14.00 19.61
C THR A 288 7.91 14.93 20.30
N ALA A 289 9.20 14.58 20.30
CA ALA A 289 10.26 15.42 20.83
C ALA A 289 10.64 16.58 19.89
N THR A 290 10.39 16.45 18.60
CA THR A 290 10.80 17.43 17.58
C THR A 290 9.74 18.52 17.40
N ALA A 291 10.12 19.77 17.65
CA ALA A 291 9.23 20.91 17.48
C ALA A 291 8.82 21.12 16.00
N GLY A 292 7.53 21.38 15.76
CA GLY A 292 6.96 21.59 14.42
C GLY A 292 6.54 20.32 13.70
N LEU A 293 6.70 19.14 14.32
CA LEU A 293 6.14 17.89 13.82
C LEU A 293 5.06 17.36 14.75
N LEU A 294 4.04 16.75 14.15
CA LEU A 294 2.95 16.08 14.82
C LEU A 294 2.90 14.62 14.37
N TYR A 295 2.98 13.71 15.34
CA TYR A 295 2.78 12.28 15.08
C TYR A 295 1.28 11.97 14.92
N VAL A 296 0.93 11.27 13.85
CA VAL A 296 -0.44 10.83 13.58
C VAL A 296 -0.52 9.31 13.78
N ASP A 297 -1.28 8.90 14.80
CA ASP A 297 -1.52 7.48 15.08
C ASP A 297 -2.63 6.93 14.15
N ASP A 298 -2.19 6.34 13.03
CA ASP A 298 -3.03 5.60 12.07
C ASP A 298 -2.78 4.08 12.21
N PRO A 299 -3.71 3.33 12.82
CA PRO A 299 -3.56 1.90 13.05
C PRO A 299 -3.56 1.06 11.77
N ASN A 300 -4.04 1.59 10.64
CA ASN A 300 -4.13 0.85 9.39
C ASN A 300 -2.85 0.93 8.55
N TRP A 301 -1.88 1.74 8.95
CA TRP A 301 -0.63 1.91 8.23
C TRP A 301 0.39 0.81 8.60
N PRO A 302 0.98 0.09 7.63
CA PRO A 302 1.98 -0.93 7.90
C PRO A 302 3.40 -0.38 8.14
N GLY A 303 3.73 0.85 7.74
CA GLY A 303 5.09 1.38 7.85
C GLY A 303 5.50 1.86 9.26
N ILE A 304 6.59 2.61 9.35
CA ILE A 304 7.13 3.15 10.62
C ILE A 304 6.10 4.06 11.30
N GLY A 305 5.45 4.94 10.54
CA GLY A 305 4.50 5.89 11.11
C GLY A 305 4.06 6.97 10.13
N VAL A 306 3.26 7.90 10.65
CA VAL A 306 2.70 9.02 9.91
C VAL A 306 3.06 10.32 10.62
N VAL A 307 3.51 11.30 9.85
CA VAL A 307 3.91 12.61 10.36
C VAL A 307 3.22 13.74 9.61
N ARG A 308 2.83 14.78 10.33
CA ARG A 308 2.35 16.06 9.79
C ARG A 308 3.29 17.17 10.27
N TYR A 309 3.60 18.11 9.39
CA TYR A 309 4.32 19.33 9.75
C TYR A 309 3.32 20.41 10.15
N GLU A 310 3.51 21.00 11.33
CA GLU A 310 2.74 22.15 11.82
C GLU A 310 3.44 23.44 11.37
N HIS A 311 2.83 24.15 10.42
CA HIS A 311 3.34 25.42 9.90
C HIS A 311 2.78 26.62 10.68
N ALA A 312 3.39 27.79 10.55
CA ALA A 312 3.08 28.95 11.40
C ALA A 312 1.63 29.49 11.24
N THR A 313 0.98 29.22 10.11
CA THR A 313 -0.40 29.64 9.79
C THR A 313 -1.48 28.64 10.23
N ASP A 314 -1.11 27.52 10.88
CA ASP A 314 -2.02 26.47 11.35
C ASP A 314 -2.85 26.98 12.56
N ASN A 315 -3.85 27.85 12.29
CA ASN A 315 -4.78 28.37 13.29
C ASN A 315 -5.70 27.23 13.76
N LYS A 316 -5.73 26.99 15.08
CA LYS A 316 -6.41 25.87 15.79
C LYS A 316 -7.88 25.57 15.46
N ASN A 317 -8.56 26.35 14.60
CA ASN A 317 -10.00 26.25 14.35
C ASN A 317 -10.44 25.83 12.94
N SER A 318 -9.53 25.59 11.97
CA SER A 318 -9.98 25.08 10.65
C SER A 318 -8.96 24.19 9.93
N LEU A 319 -8.74 22.98 10.45
CA LEU A 319 -8.01 21.88 9.77
C LEU A 319 -8.63 21.41 8.44
N LYS A 320 -9.71 22.06 7.94
CA LYS A 320 -10.53 21.56 6.82
C LYS A 320 -10.03 21.99 5.43
N LEU A 321 -9.37 23.14 5.31
CA LEU A 321 -8.77 23.62 4.06
C LEU A 321 -7.52 24.42 4.37
N ASP A 322 -6.37 23.78 4.25
CA ASP A 322 -5.05 24.39 4.40
C ASP A 322 -4.27 24.18 3.08
N PRO A 323 -4.52 25.02 2.05
CA PRO A 323 -3.87 24.90 0.75
C PRO A 323 -2.37 25.25 0.80
N GLU A 324 -1.93 25.96 1.83
CA GLU A 324 -0.53 26.33 2.03
C GLU A 324 0.25 25.12 2.59
N GLY A 325 -0.27 24.47 3.63
CA GLY A 325 0.30 23.23 4.13
C GLY A 325 0.25 22.10 3.09
N GLU A 326 -0.79 22.01 2.24
CA GLU A 326 -0.80 21.06 1.11
C GLU A 326 0.40 21.25 0.17
N LYS A 327 0.77 22.50 -0.16
CA LYS A 327 1.94 22.79 -0.99
C LYS A 327 3.25 22.43 -0.28
N ILE A 328 3.36 22.73 1.01
CA ILE A 328 4.55 22.42 1.81
C ILE A 328 4.75 20.89 1.86
N HIS A 329 3.71 20.14 2.21
CA HIS A 329 3.78 18.67 2.29
C HIS A 329 4.03 18.04 0.92
N ALA A 330 3.45 18.55 -0.17
CA ALA A 330 3.74 18.08 -1.52
C ALA A 330 5.21 18.33 -1.93
N GLY A 331 5.75 19.51 -1.60
CA GLY A 331 7.17 19.83 -1.81
C GLY A 331 8.09 18.94 -0.97
N LEU A 332 7.68 18.67 0.28
CA LEU A 332 8.42 17.82 1.21
C LEU A 332 8.46 16.38 0.72
N LEU A 333 7.33 15.84 0.29
CA LEU A 333 7.25 14.51 -0.31
C LEU A 333 8.15 14.39 -1.55
N LYS A 334 8.17 15.42 -2.40
CA LYS A 334 9.03 15.45 -3.58
C LYS A 334 10.52 15.39 -3.19
N LYS A 335 10.97 16.26 -2.27
CA LYS A 335 12.36 16.27 -1.78
C LYS A 335 12.72 14.95 -1.08
N LEU A 336 11.82 14.36 -0.29
CA LEU A 336 12.07 13.08 0.40
C LEU A 336 12.18 11.91 -0.58
N ASN A 337 11.40 11.89 -1.66
CA ASN A 337 11.52 10.86 -2.71
C ASN A 337 12.73 11.06 -3.63
N GLU A 338 13.31 12.26 -3.69
CA GLU A 338 14.57 12.54 -4.38
C GLU A 338 15.80 12.04 -3.57
N LEU A 339 15.64 11.85 -2.26
CA LEU A 339 16.65 11.17 -1.44
C LEU A 339 16.65 9.68 -1.81
N GLU A 340 17.78 9.13 -2.26
CA GLU A 340 17.98 7.71 -2.59
C GLU A 340 17.94 6.82 -1.33
N SER A 341 16.83 6.83 -0.61
CA SER A 341 16.59 6.04 0.59
C SER A 341 15.89 4.71 0.26
N ASP A 342 16.10 3.71 1.11
CA ASP A 342 15.37 2.42 1.01
C ASP A 342 13.93 2.53 1.58
N LEU A 343 13.52 3.74 2.01
CA LEU A 343 12.20 4.05 2.57
C LEU A 343 11.23 4.50 1.47
N THR A 344 9.95 4.22 1.67
CA THR A 344 8.90 4.70 0.78
C THR A 344 8.10 5.80 1.47
N PHE A 345 7.96 6.95 0.82
CA PHE A 345 7.15 8.06 1.32
C PHE A 345 5.90 8.24 0.45
N LYS A 346 4.74 8.38 1.08
CA LYS A 346 3.47 8.61 0.38
C LYS A 346 2.68 9.71 1.06
N MET A 347 1.92 10.45 0.25
CA MET A 347 0.83 11.28 0.78
C MET A 347 -0.35 10.35 1.07
N GLY A 348 -0.94 10.43 2.25
CA GLY A 348 -2.12 9.63 2.56
C GLY A 348 -3.43 10.42 2.57
N PRO A 349 -4.56 9.70 2.66
CA PRO A 349 -5.87 10.30 2.73
C PRO A 349 -6.06 11.09 4.03
N GLU A 350 -7.09 11.94 4.07
CA GLU A 350 -7.47 12.68 5.29
C GLU A 350 -7.80 11.69 6.42
N TYR A 351 -7.09 11.78 7.54
CA TYR A 351 -7.30 10.94 8.71
C TYR A 351 -7.54 11.81 9.94
N LYS A 352 -8.59 11.51 10.73
CA LYS A 352 -9.03 12.33 11.89
C LYS A 352 -9.16 13.84 11.59
N SER A 353 -9.64 14.18 10.39
CA SER A 353 -9.79 15.58 9.92
C SER A 353 -8.48 16.34 9.74
N MET A 354 -7.34 15.64 9.72
CA MET A 354 -6.04 16.18 9.34
C MET A 354 -5.76 15.81 7.89
N LYS A 355 -5.58 16.83 7.05
CA LYS A 355 -5.11 16.67 5.66
C LYS A 355 -3.58 16.67 5.62
N SER A 356 -3.00 16.34 4.46
CA SER A 356 -1.56 16.55 4.20
C SER A 356 -0.64 15.84 5.18
N CYS A 357 -0.78 14.53 5.35
CA CYS A 357 0.12 13.72 6.19
C CYS A 357 1.08 12.92 5.32
N ILE A 358 2.34 12.80 5.77
CA ILE A 358 3.37 12.00 5.12
C ILE A 358 3.44 10.64 5.82
N TYR A 359 3.16 9.61 5.02
CA TYR A 359 3.19 8.22 5.43
C TYR A 359 4.57 7.63 5.10
N ILE A 360 5.26 7.14 6.13
CA ILE A 360 6.61 6.59 6.03
C ILE A 360 6.50 5.07 6.06
N GLY A 361 6.97 4.42 5.00
CA GLY A 361 6.81 2.98 4.76
C GLY A 361 7.65 2.08 5.66
N MET A 362 7.76 0.82 5.21
CA MET A 362 8.52 -0.23 5.90
C MET A 362 10.00 0.12 5.99
N ALA A 363 10.65 -0.33 7.06
CA ALA A 363 12.06 -0.07 7.32
C ALA A 363 12.83 -1.33 7.72
N SER A 364 14.13 -1.30 7.46
CA SER A 364 15.12 -2.28 7.92
C SER A 364 15.94 -1.73 9.10
N ASP A 365 16.72 -2.58 9.76
CA ASP A 365 17.53 -2.23 10.95
C ASP A 365 18.53 -1.09 10.74
N GLU A 366 18.89 -0.82 9.49
CA GLU A 366 19.89 0.18 9.15
C GLU A 366 19.36 1.61 9.30
N VAL A 367 18.04 1.81 9.43
CA VAL A 367 17.43 3.14 9.48
C VAL A 367 17.69 3.84 10.82
N ASP A 368 18.24 5.05 10.75
CA ASP A 368 18.43 5.99 11.85
C ASP A 368 17.21 6.92 11.92
N ILE A 369 16.40 6.73 12.97
CA ILE A 369 15.16 7.47 13.18
C ILE A 369 15.43 8.93 13.48
N SER A 370 16.47 9.23 14.27
CA SER A 370 16.80 10.61 14.63
C SER A 370 17.24 11.39 13.39
N GLU A 371 18.10 10.81 12.52
CA GLU A 371 18.46 11.45 11.24
C GLU A 371 17.24 11.63 10.34
N LEU A 372 16.33 10.65 10.30
CA LEU A 372 15.11 10.70 9.50
C LEU A 372 14.18 11.84 9.95
N VAL A 373 13.86 11.90 11.24
CA VAL A 373 12.95 12.92 11.80
C VAL A 373 13.58 14.32 11.71
N GLU A 374 14.87 14.46 11.99
CA GLU A 374 15.58 15.73 11.83
C GLU A 374 15.55 16.20 10.36
N THR A 375 15.82 15.30 9.41
CA THR A 375 15.79 15.63 7.98
C THR A 375 14.40 16.04 7.53
N ILE A 376 13.34 15.38 7.99
CA ILE A 376 11.95 15.77 7.71
C ILE A 376 11.70 17.18 8.25
N ALA A 377 12.04 17.46 9.51
CA ALA A 377 11.83 18.77 10.14
C ALA A 377 12.63 19.90 9.49
N VAL A 378 13.89 19.65 9.10
CA VAL A 378 14.74 20.64 8.43
C VAL A 378 14.22 20.92 7.02
N THR A 379 13.88 19.88 6.26
CA THR A 379 13.39 20.02 4.89
C THR A 379 12.04 20.74 4.86
N ALA A 380 11.15 20.44 5.82
CA ALA A 380 9.86 21.11 5.96
C ALA A 380 10.02 22.62 6.24
N ARG A 381 10.87 22.97 7.21
CA ARG A 381 11.19 24.38 7.53
C ARG A 381 11.79 25.12 6.36
N GLU A 382 12.72 24.50 5.63
CA GLU A 382 13.33 25.10 4.45
C GLU A 382 12.29 25.38 3.35
N ILE A 383 11.31 24.48 3.15
CA ILE A 383 10.22 24.69 2.19
C ILE A 383 9.29 25.81 2.65
N GLU A 384 8.93 25.86 3.93
CA GLU A 384 8.09 26.93 4.50
C GLU A 384 8.79 28.30 4.38
N GLU A 385 10.06 28.40 4.75
CA GLU A 385 10.85 29.63 4.63
C GLU A 385 10.95 30.09 3.17
N ASN A 386 11.23 29.17 2.24
CA ASN A 386 11.27 29.47 0.82
C ASN A 386 9.90 29.93 0.28
N SER A 387 8.81 29.30 0.73
CA SER A 387 7.44 29.71 0.37
C SER A 387 7.15 31.13 0.86
N ARG A 388 7.47 31.41 2.12
CA ARG A 388 7.30 32.74 2.73
C ARG A 388 8.15 33.82 2.06
N LEU A 389 9.38 33.50 1.68
CA LEU A 389 10.26 34.40 0.93
C LEU A 389 9.66 34.74 -0.44
N LEU A 390 9.13 33.75 -1.15
CA LEU A 390 8.48 33.95 -2.44
C LEU A 390 7.19 34.79 -2.30
N GLU A 391 6.42 34.60 -1.24
CA GLU A 391 5.25 35.44 -0.96
C GLU A 391 5.62 36.89 -0.66
N ASN A 392 6.62 37.12 0.19
CA ASN A 392 7.13 38.46 0.47
C ASN A 392 7.64 39.14 -0.81
N MET A 393 8.40 38.43 -1.65
CA MET A 393 8.86 38.96 -2.94
C MET A 393 7.68 39.26 -3.88
N THR A 394 6.68 38.40 -3.93
CA THR A 394 5.48 38.60 -4.75
C THR A 394 4.70 39.83 -4.29
N GLU A 395 4.57 40.05 -2.98
CA GLU A 395 3.93 41.23 -2.42
C GLU A 395 4.70 42.50 -2.75
N VAL A 396 6.02 42.49 -2.57
CA VAL A 396 6.91 43.61 -2.91
C VAL A 396 6.86 43.94 -4.39
N VAL A 397 6.88 42.93 -5.27
CA VAL A 397 6.73 43.11 -6.73
C VAL A 397 5.35 43.66 -7.07
N ARG A 398 4.28 43.13 -6.49
CA ARG A 398 2.91 43.62 -6.71
C ARG A 398 2.79 45.09 -6.31
N LYS A 399 3.35 45.46 -5.16
CA LYS A 399 3.38 46.85 -4.68
C LYS A 399 4.22 47.74 -5.60
N GLY A 400 5.39 47.25 -6.03
CA GLY A 400 6.25 47.93 -7.00
C GLY A 400 5.54 48.18 -8.34
N ILE A 401 4.77 47.22 -8.85
CA ILE A 401 3.98 47.39 -10.09
C ILE A 401 2.88 48.43 -9.88
N GLN A 402 2.17 48.41 -8.74
CA GLN A 402 1.14 49.41 -8.44
C GLN A 402 1.73 50.82 -8.31
N GLU A 403 2.84 50.97 -7.59
CA GLU A 403 3.54 52.24 -7.45
C GLU A 403 4.05 52.75 -8.81
N ALA A 404 4.56 51.86 -9.66
CA ALA A 404 4.99 52.21 -11.01
C ALA A 404 3.81 52.70 -11.86
N GLN A 405 2.65 52.03 -11.76
CA GLN A 405 1.45 52.39 -12.52
C GLN A 405 0.90 53.75 -12.07
N VAL A 406 0.86 54.01 -10.76
CA VAL A 406 0.42 55.31 -10.20
C VAL A 406 1.37 56.42 -10.63
N GLN A 407 2.68 56.17 -10.58
CA GLN A 407 3.68 57.15 -10.99
C GLN A 407 3.66 57.39 -12.50
N LEU A 408 3.37 56.37 -13.32
CA LEU A 408 3.15 56.51 -14.76
C LEU A 408 1.89 57.32 -15.05
N GLN A 409 0.79 57.10 -14.33
CA GLN A 409 -0.43 57.91 -14.46
C GLN A 409 -0.16 59.36 -14.10
N LYS A 410 0.50 59.63 -12.97
CA LYS A 410 0.86 60.98 -12.55
C LYS A 410 1.78 61.67 -13.57
N ALA A 411 2.79 60.97 -14.08
CA ALA A 411 3.68 61.52 -15.11
C ALA A 411 2.94 61.78 -16.43
N ASN A 412 1.94 60.96 -16.78
CA ASN A 412 1.10 61.19 -17.94
C ASN A 412 0.18 62.41 -17.74
N GLU A 413 -0.39 62.60 -16.55
CA GLU A 413 -1.16 63.80 -16.17
C GLU A 413 -0.30 65.07 -16.20
N GLU A 414 0.91 65.02 -15.64
CA GLU A 414 1.89 66.12 -15.71
C GLU A 414 2.27 66.42 -17.16
N ARG A 415 2.47 65.39 -17.99
CA ARG A 415 2.71 65.57 -19.43
C ARG A 415 1.52 66.23 -20.13
N LEU A 416 0.30 65.84 -19.81
CA LEU A 416 -0.91 66.46 -20.34
C LEU A 416 -1.06 67.92 -19.87
N LEU A 417 -0.64 68.24 -18.65
CA LEU A 417 -0.59 69.61 -18.13
C LEU A 417 0.48 70.45 -18.85
N GLU A 418 1.69 69.92 -19.03
CA GLU A 418 2.80 70.59 -19.74
C GLU A 418 2.47 70.77 -21.24
N GLU A 419 1.93 69.75 -21.91
CA GLU A 419 1.47 69.83 -23.30
C GLU A 419 0.21 70.69 -23.44
N GLY A 420 -0.62 70.79 -22.40
CA GLY A 420 -1.88 71.55 -22.36
C GLY A 420 -1.70 73.06 -22.22
N VAL A 421 -0.69 73.54 -21.50
CA VAL A 421 -0.39 74.98 -21.37
C VAL A 421 0.25 75.54 -22.66
N LEU A 422 1.05 74.75 -23.36
CA LEU A 422 1.74 75.18 -24.59
C LEU A 422 0.86 75.13 -25.85
N ARG A 423 -0.28 74.43 -25.82
CA ARG A 423 -1.19 74.30 -26.99
C ARG A 423 -2.42 75.20 -26.98
N GLN A 424 -2.61 76.05 -25.97
CA GLN A 424 -3.76 76.99 -25.91
C GLN A 424 -3.48 78.39 -26.49
N ILE A 425 -2.34 78.64 -27.14
CA ILE A 425 -2.09 79.92 -27.83
C ILE A 425 -2.48 79.78 -29.33
N PRO A 426 -3.58 80.41 -29.80
CA PRO A 426 -4.22 80.06 -31.08
C PRO A 426 -3.52 80.52 -32.37
N VAL A 427 -2.24 80.94 -32.35
CA VAL A 427 -1.66 81.64 -33.51
C VAL A 427 -0.32 81.08 -34.01
N VAL A 428 0.34 80.14 -33.33
CA VAL A 428 1.60 79.55 -33.89
C VAL A 428 1.80 78.06 -33.60
N GLY A 429 0.73 77.28 -33.50
CA GLY A 429 0.81 75.83 -33.27
C GLY A 429 1.25 74.99 -34.47
N SER A 430 1.22 75.52 -35.70
CA SER A 430 1.43 74.71 -36.92
C SER A 430 2.87 74.65 -37.44
N VAL A 431 3.75 75.59 -37.08
CA VAL A 431 5.11 75.68 -37.66
C VAL A 431 6.18 75.17 -36.71
N LEU A 432 5.98 75.33 -35.39
CA LEU A 432 6.94 74.87 -34.38
C LEU A 432 6.92 73.34 -34.16
N ASN A 433 5.79 72.68 -34.45
CA ASN A 433 5.67 71.23 -34.31
C ASN A 433 6.41 70.45 -35.42
N TRP A 434 6.79 71.12 -36.52
CA TRP A 434 7.54 70.51 -37.64
C TRP A 434 9.06 70.61 -37.44
N PHE A 435 9.56 71.72 -36.86
CA PHE A 435 11.00 71.95 -36.72
C PHE A 435 11.62 71.37 -35.44
N SER A 436 10.83 70.80 -34.53
CA SER A 436 11.34 70.01 -33.41
C SER A 436 10.36 68.88 -33.07
N PRO A 437 10.53 67.66 -33.62
CA PRO A 437 9.83 66.52 -33.08
C PRO A 437 10.39 66.30 -31.68
N VAL A 438 9.59 66.52 -30.64
CA VAL A 438 9.99 66.20 -29.27
C VAL A 438 10.29 64.71 -29.27
N GLN A 439 11.57 64.36 -29.13
CA GLN A 439 11.96 62.99 -28.85
C GLN A 439 11.30 62.62 -27.53
N ALA A 440 10.17 61.92 -27.60
CA ALA A 440 9.55 61.32 -26.44
C ALA A 440 10.54 60.28 -25.90
N SER A 441 11.48 60.71 -25.06
CA SER A 441 12.24 59.81 -24.23
C SER A 441 11.23 59.14 -23.32
N GLN A 442 10.81 57.92 -23.69
CA GLN A 442 9.97 57.10 -22.83
C GLN A 442 10.79 56.83 -21.57
N LYS A 443 10.51 57.60 -20.51
CA LYS A 443 11.11 57.38 -19.20
C LYS A 443 10.60 56.05 -18.65
N GLY A 444 11.33 54.98 -18.94
CA GLY A 444 11.10 53.69 -18.32
C GLY A 444 11.46 53.75 -16.83
N ARG A 445 10.88 52.83 -16.06
CA ARG A 445 11.29 52.55 -14.69
C ARG A 445 11.57 51.07 -14.58
N THR A 446 12.63 50.71 -13.86
CA THR A 446 12.98 49.33 -13.58
C THR A 446 12.80 49.08 -12.09
N PHE A 447 12.21 47.95 -11.74
CA PHE A 447 11.99 47.58 -10.35
C PHE A 447 13.17 46.76 -9.84
N ASN A 448 13.85 47.26 -8.81
CA ASN A 448 14.99 46.58 -8.21
C ASN A 448 14.50 45.66 -7.08
N LEU A 449 14.51 44.34 -7.34
CA LEU A 449 14.03 43.32 -6.40
C LEU A 449 14.81 43.29 -5.08
N THR A 450 16.09 43.63 -5.10
CA THR A 450 16.95 43.66 -3.90
C THR A 450 16.75 44.91 -3.04
N ALA A 451 16.48 46.06 -3.66
CA ALA A 451 16.24 47.31 -2.94
C ALA A 451 14.76 47.54 -2.58
N GLY A 452 13.84 46.80 -3.21
CA GLY A 452 12.40 46.97 -3.03
C GLY A 452 11.86 48.31 -3.55
N SER A 453 12.60 48.98 -4.44
CA SER A 453 12.29 50.33 -4.90
C SER A 453 12.32 50.46 -6.42
N LEU A 454 11.54 51.40 -6.95
CA LEU A 454 11.53 51.78 -8.36
C LEU A 454 12.70 52.70 -8.69
N GLU A 455 13.50 52.32 -9.68
CA GLU A 455 14.61 53.12 -10.18
C GLU A 455 14.30 53.63 -11.61
N SER A 456 14.82 54.82 -11.94
CA SER A 456 14.68 55.39 -13.28
C SER A 456 15.56 54.63 -14.28
N THR A 457 15.02 54.20 -15.43
CA THR A 457 15.84 53.55 -16.47
C THR A 457 16.72 54.52 -17.26
N GLU A 458 16.64 55.83 -16.98
CA GLU A 458 17.45 56.84 -17.65
C GLU A 458 18.95 56.51 -17.54
N HIS A 459 19.41 56.05 -16.37
CA HIS A 459 20.81 55.64 -16.16
C HIS A 459 21.18 54.35 -16.91
N THR A 460 20.25 53.40 -17.05
CA THR A 460 20.47 52.13 -17.76
C THR A 460 20.60 52.33 -19.28
N TYR A 461 19.81 53.25 -19.85
CA TYR A 461 19.91 53.60 -21.27
C TYR A 461 21.20 54.38 -21.57
N VAL A 462 21.61 55.29 -20.69
CA VAL A 462 22.86 56.05 -20.84
C VAL A 462 24.08 55.12 -20.81
N TYR A 463 24.08 54.09 -19.95
CA TYR A 463 25.17 53.11 -19.90
C TYR A 463 25.16 52.11 -21.07
N LYS A 464 23.99 51.68 -21.58
CA LYS A 464 23.96 50.77 -22.76
C LYS A 464 24.41 51.44 -24.06
N VAL A 465 24.36 52.77 -24.17
CA VAL A 465 24.88 53.53 -25.31
C VAL A 465 26.42 53.66 -25.25
N GLN A 466 27.04 53.43 -24.09
CA GLN A 466 28.49 53.35 -23.90
C GLN A 466 28.89 51.92 -23.56
N GLY A 467 29.08 51.10 -24.60
CA GLY A 467 29.28 49.65 -24.48
C GLY A 467 30.24 49.21 -23.37
N SER A 468 29.69 48.53 -22.36
CA SER A 468 30.39 47.51 -21.57
C SER A 468 29.35 46.49 -21.09
N GLY A 469 29.59 45.22 -21.41
CA GLY A 469 28.75 44.12 -20.98
C GLY A 469 28.94 43.86 -19.49
N VAL A 470 27.83 43.89 -18.74
CA VAL A 470 27.80 43.42 -17.36
C VAL A 470 26.81 42.27 -17.31
N THR A 471 27.34 41.08 -17.05
CA THR A 471 26.60 39.86 -16.72
C THR A 471 25.75 40.10 -15.46
N PRO A 472 24.52 39.58 -15.38
CA PRO A 472 23.70 39.69 -14.18
C PRO A 472 24.37 38.97 -13.00
N PRO A 473 24.15 39.43 -11.75
CA PRO A 473 24.69 38.74 -10.58
C PRO A 473 24.09 37.33 -10.48
N PRO A 474 24.84 36.35 -9.93
CA PRO A 474 24.32 35.01 -9.74
C PRO A 474 23.16 35.03 -8.74
N THR A 475 22.11 34.28 -9.06
CA THR A 475 21.06 33.88 -8.12
C THR A 475 21.72 33.28 -6.88
N PRO A 476 21.27 33.58 -5.64
CA PRO A 476 21.85 32.97 -4.45
C PRO A 476 21.54 31.47 -4.46
N SER A 477 22.55 30.68 -4.82
CA SER A 477 22.56 29.22 -4.64
C SER A 477 22.63 28.93 -3.14
N GLY A 478 21.49 28.65 -2.53
CA GLY A 478 21.42 28.05 -1.20
C GLY A 478 21.96 26.62 -1.28
N ALA A 479 23.24 26.44 -0.97
CA ALA A 479 23.83 25.12 -0.75
C ALA A 479 24.76 25.19 0.47
N ARG A 480 24.18 25.01 1.65
CA ARG A 480 24.89 24.46 2.82
C ARG A 480 24.26 23.13 3.18
N THR A 481 24.25 22.20 2.23
CA THR A 481 24.18 20.77 2.55
C THR A 481 25.58 20.36 2.99
N LYS A 482 25.68 19.76 4.18
CA LYS A 482 26.90 19.04 4.60
C LYS A 482 27.31 18.14 3.44
N LEU A 483 28.54 18.29 2.95
CA LEU A 483 29.07 17.46 1.87
C LEU A 483 29.04 16.00 2.34
N ARG A 484 28.05 15.24 1.86
CA ARG A 484 27.97 13.78 2.06
C ARG A 484 28.88 13.16 1.01
N LEU A 485 29.79 12.28 1.45
CA LEU A 485 30.71 11.58 0.54
C LEU A 485 29.89 10.72 -0.44
N PRO A 486 30.33 10.58 -1.71
CA PRO A 486 29.65 9.73 -2.69
C PRO A 486 29.54 8.29 -2.18
N GLY A 487 28.31 7.75 -2.11
CA GLY A 487 28.05 6.35 -1.77
C GLY A 487 27.37 6.08 -0.42
N GLN A 488 27.12 7.08 0.43
CA GLN A 488 26.32 6.89 1.66
C GLN A 488 24.82 7.06 1.38
N LYS A 489 24.06 5.96 1.49
CA LYS A 489 22.59 6.02 1.48
C LYS A 489 22.09 6.86 2.69
N PRO A 490 21.09 7.73 2.50
CA PRO A 490 20.49 8.52 3.56
C PRO A 490 19.86 7.66 4.67
N PHE A 491 19.87 8.18 5.90
CA PHE A 491 19.29 7.58 7.10
C PHE A 491 19.93 6.27 7.57
N LYS A 492 21.17 5.96 7.18
CA LYS A 492 21.85 4.76 7.66
C LYS A 492 22.61 5.03 8.96
N LYS A 493 22.40 4.18 9.97
CA LYS A 493 23.18 4.19 11.22
C LYS A 493 24.68 4.15 10.90
N SER A 494 25.42 5.16 11.38
CA SER A 494 26.87 5.21 11.20
C SER A 494 27.54 4.19 12.14
N LEU A 495 28.28 3.22 11.59
CA LEU A 495 29.18 2.36 12.38
C LEU A 495 30.33 3.22 12.94
N ARG A 496 30.10 3.82 14.11
CA ARG A 496 31.13 4.57 14.83
C ARG A 496 31.97 3.61 15.66
N GLY A 497 32.91 2.94 15.00
CA GLY A 497 34.03 2.26 15.67
C GLY A 497 35.02 3.30 16.22
N SER A 498 35.46 3.08 17.45
CA SER A 498 36.50 3.81 18.15
C SER A 498 37.80 3.91 17.34
N ASP A 499 38.29 5.11 17.08
CA ASP A 499 39.53 5.62 17.70
C ASP A 499 39.88 7.01 17.15
N ALA A 500 40.31 7.86 18.07
CA ALA A 500 40.85 9.16 17.79
C ALA A 500 42.24 9.03 17.16
N MET A 501 42.51 9.76 16.08
CA MET A 501 43.71 10.57 15.95
C MET A 501 43.58 11.55 14.78
N SER A 502 43.89 12.80 15.09
CA SER A 502 44.14 13.91 14.19
C SER A 502 45.22 13.57 13.16
N GLU A 503 45.12 14.10 11.95
CA GLU A 503 46.28 14.69 11.27
C GLU A 503 45.85 15.64 10.16
N THR A 504 46.33 16.87 10.30
CA THR A 504 46.29 17.96 9.34
C THR A 504 47.48 17.84 8.40
N SER A 505 47.31 17.95 7.08
CA SER A 505 48.29 18.63 6.22
C SER A 505 47.79 18.81 4.78
N SER A 506 47.67 20.08 4.42
CA SER A 506 47.71 20.67 3.09
C SER A 506 49.07 20.50 2.41
N VAL A 507 49.13 20.16 1.10
CA VAL A 507 50.05 20.74 0.08
C VAL A 507 49.43 20.58 -1.32
N SER A 508 49.66 21.61 -2.13
CA SER A 508 49.22 21.97 -3.48
C SER A 508 49.84 21.19 -4.67
N HIS A 509 49.12 21.29 -5.80
CA HIS A 509 49.44 21.12 -7.23
C HIS A 509 50.91 21.07 -7.70
N THR A 510 51.18 20.24 -8.74
CA THR A 510 51.66 20.67 -10.08
C THR A 510 51.51 19.54 -11.13
N GLU A 511 51.21 19.94 -12.36
CA GLU A 511 51.12 19.16 -13.61
C GLU A 511 52.51 18.68 -14.10
N ASP A 512 52.58 17.57 -14.85
CA ASP A 512 53.16 17.56 -16.21
C ASP A 512 53.16 16.17 -16.90
N LEU A 513 53.17 16.23 -18.23
CA LEU A 513 52.93 15.19 -19.24
C LEU A 513 54.23 14.58 -19.83
N GLU A 514 54.04 13.40 -20.48
CA GLU A 514 54.77 12.79 -21.61
C GLU A 514 55.87 11.69 -21.41
N LYS A 515 55.57 10.54 -22.05
CA LYS A 515 56.39 9.64 -22.91
C LYS A 515 57.53 8.78 -22.33
N GLU A 516 57.43 7.45 -22.47
CA GLU A 516 58.02 6.61 -23.56
C GLU A 516 57.99 5.09 -23.23
N HIS A 517 57.79 4.25 -24.25
CA HIS A 517 57.94 2.77 -24.24
C HIS A 517 59.34 2.39 -24.74
N PRO A 518 59.89 1.17 -24.48
CA PRO A 518 59.66 0.01 -25.39
C PRO A 518 59.75 -1.40 -24.76
N GLY A 519 59.23 -2.41 -25.47
CA GLY A 519 59.72 -3.80 -25.40
C GLY A 519 58.67 -4.92 -25.42
N GLY A 520 58.37 -5.48 -26.60
CA GLY A 520 57.74 -6.81 -26.79
C GLY A 520 58.77 -7.97 -26.62
N PRO A 521 58.45 -9.24 -26.94
CA PRO A 521 57.82 -9.64 -28.21
C PRO A 521 56.72 -10.74 -28.16
N GLU A 522 55.82 -10.61 -29.16
CA GLU A 522 55.21 -11.57 -30.11
C GLU A 522 55.14 -13.09 -29.84
N GLN A 523 53.96 -13.66 -30.17
CA GLN A 523 53.83 -14.74 -31.18
C GLN A 523 52.39 -14.84 -31.77
N ASP A 524 52.32 -14.58 -33.09
CA ASP A 524 51.52 -15.15 -34.21
C ASP A 524 50.02 -15.50 -34.03
N ALA A 525 49.06 -14.87 -34.75
CA ALA A 525 48.72 -14.90 -36.20
C ALA A 525 48.00 -16.22 -36.61
N LEU A 526 46.86 -16.30 -37.33
CA LEU A 526 46.31 -15.63 -38.53
C LEU A 526 44.76 -15.83 -38.55
N GLU A 527 43.91 -14.82 -38.81
CA GLU A 527 43.30 -14.41 -40.11
C GLU A 527 42.81 -15.55 -41.04
N VAL A 528 41.61 -15.50 -41.64
CA VAL A 528 41.32 -14.76 -42.90
C VAL A 528 39.80 -14.71 -43.26
N ASN A 529 39.33 -13.48 -43.57
CA ASN A 529 38.39 -12.96 -44.60
C ASN A 529 36.96 -13.48 -44.87
N ASP A 530 36.00 -12.57 -44.62
CA ASP A 530 34.93 -11.95 -45.48
C ASP A 530 34.98 -12.09 -47.03
N PRO A 531 34.03 -11.55 -47.86
CA PRO A 531 32.64 -11.06 -47.66
C PRO A 531 31.64 -11.42 -48.82
N LYS A 532 30.35 -11.06 -48.71
CA LYS A 532 29.60 -10.20 -49.69
C LYS A 532 28.06 -10.11 -49.48
N ALA A 533 27.61 -8.86 -49.64
CA ALA A 533 26.30 -8.24 -49.92
C ALA A 533 25.26 -9.07 -50.72
N SER A 534 23.94 -8.80 -50.70
CA SER A 534 23.29 -7.50 -51.00
C SER A 534 21.78 -7.46 -50.66
N GLN A 535 21.31 -6.27 -50.21
CA GLN A 535 20.13 -5.47 -50.66
C GLN A 535 18.71 -6.09 -50.65
N GLU A 536 17.60 -5.41 -50.33
CA GLU A 536 17.17 -4.00 -50.40
C GLU A 536 15.85 -3.84 -49.58
N VAL A 537 15.69 -2.79 -48.75
CA VAL A 537 14.76 -1.62 -48.91
C VAL A 537 13.25 -1.97 -48.73
N LYS A 538 12.43 -1.35 -47.84
CA LYS A 538 12.09 0.08 -47.72
C LYS A 538 11.31 0.41 -46.42
N GLN A 539 11.32 1.70 -46.11
CA GLN A 539 10.95 2.45 -44.90
C GLN A 539 9.45 2.82 -44.72
N ILE A 540 9.06 2.94 -43.43
CA ILE A 540 8.41 4.08 -42.71
C ILE A 540 6.95 4.49 -42.97
N GLY A 541 6.23 4.69 -41.85
CA GLY A 541 5.28 5.81 -41.59
C GLY A 541 3.91 5.35 -41.07
N ALA A 542 3.58 5.33 -39.78
CA ALA A 542 3.34 6.42 -38.80
C ALA A 542 1.91 7.02 -38.82
N LEU A 543 1.40 7.26 -37.59
CA LEU A 543 0.29 8.14 -37.15
C LEU A 543 -1.15 7.59 -37.30
N GLN A 544 -2.14 7.89 -36.44
CA GLN A 544 -2.31 8.32 -35.03
C GLN A 544 -3.83 8.59 -34.86
N ASN A 545 -4.38 8.35 -33.66
CA ASN A 545 -5.63 8.93 -33.10
C ASN A 545 -6.96 8.59 -33.84
N GLY A 546 -8.12 8.43 -33.21
CA GLY A 546 -8.61 8.72 -31.86
C GLY A 546 -10.13 8.98 -31.97
N ALA A 547 -10.84 8.94 -30.83
CA ALA A 547 -12.24 9.35 -30.61
C ALA A 547 -13.34 8.39 -31.13
N GLN A 548 -14.51 8.23 -30.50
CA GLN A 548 -15.10 8.72 -29.25
C GLN A 548 -16.38 7.88 -28.99
N HIS A 549 -16.71 7.69 -27.72
CA HIS A 549 -18.03 7.26 -27.23
C HIS A 549 -19.06 8.40 -27.32
N GLN A 550 -20.35 8.05 -27.50
CA GLN A 550 -21.49 8.41 -26.61
C GLN A 550 -22.79 7.79 -27.17
N GLU A 551 -23.50 6.97 -26.38
CA GLU A 551 -24.76 7.27 -25.65
C GLU A 551 -25.93 7.62 -26.61
N VAL A 552 -27.11 6.99 -26.57
CA VAL A 552 -28.19 7.20 -25.58
C VAL A 552 -29.41 6.28 -25.93
N GLU A 553 -30.17 5.88 -24.89
CA GLU A 553 -31.62 5.50 -24.81
C GLU A 553 -32.23 4.14 -25.25
N HIS A 554 -32.84 3.49 -24.24
CA HIS A 554 -34.05 2.62 -24.28
C HIS A 554 -35.34 3.47 -24.47
N PRO A 555 -36.60 2.97 -24.68
CA PRO A 555 -37.18 1.66 -24.33
C PRO A 555 -38.28 1.11 -25.30
N GLN A 556 -39.04 0.10 -24.84
CA GLN A 556 -40.37 -0.42 -25.28
C GLN A 556 -40.37 -1.74 -26.07
N VAL A 557 -40.80 -2.85 -25.43
CA VAL A 557 -42.16 -3.44 -25.39
C VAL A 557 -42.53 -4.10 -26.71
N GLU A 558 -42.57 -5.44 -26.72
CA GLU A 558 -43.65 -6.20 -27.37
C GLU A 558 -43.64 -7.66 -26.89
N GLU A 559 -44.82 -8.10 -26.44
CA GLU A 559 -45.20 -9.50 -26.27
C GLU A 559 -45.07 -10.25 -27.60
N LEU A 560 -44.62 -11.51 -27.56
CA LEU A 560 -45.19 -12.50 -28.48
C LEU A 560 -45.13 -13.91 -27.89
N GLU A 561 -46.31 -14.50 -27.95
CA GLU A 561 -46.71 -15.82 -27.50
C GLU A 561 -45.95 -16.95 -28.21
N SER A 562 -46.00 -18.11 -27.54
CA SER A 562 -46.01 -19.49 -28.05
C SER A 562 -45.53 -19.75 -29.48
N LEU A 563 -44.60 -20.71 -29.63
CA LEU A 563 -44.88 -22.02 -30.25
C LEU A 563 -43.60 -22.85 -30.39
N ARG A 564 -43.74 -24.12 -30.00
CA ARG A 564 -42.88 -25.30 -30.20
C ARG A 564 -41.82 -25.62 -29.15
#